data_AF-S2E6M1-F1
#
_entry.id   AF-S2E6M1-F1
#
_cell.length_a   1.000
_cell.length_b   1.000
_cell.length_c   1.000
_cell.angle_alpha   90.00
_cell.angle_beta   90.00
_cell.angle_gamma   90.00
#
_symmetry.space_group_name_H-M   'P 1'
#
loop_
_entity.id
_entity.type
_entity.pdbx_description
1 polymer ?
#
loop_
_entity_poly.entity_id
_entity_poly.type
_entity_poly.pdbx_seq_one_letter_code
_entity_poly.pdbx_strand_id
1 'polypeptide(L)'
;LNEKNLVNYNKAGVTLTQDGERIGSSMMRNSRLLEVLMDSALKVAIDEEMVCGIEHHMNKQFTDALCTMLKHPRKCPHDHEIPMGECCKSA
;
A
#
# COMPACT_ATOMS: atom_id res chain seq x y z
N LEU A 1 9.33 -16.37 -5.34
CA LEU A 1 9.36 -15.07 -6.05
C LEU A 1 9.85 -15.20 -7.49
N ASN A 2 10.98 -15.88 -7.74
CA ASN A 2 11.50 -16.11 -9.11
C ASN A 2 10.56 -16.96 -9.98
N GLU A 3 10.05 -18.07 -9.43
CA GLU A 3 9.09 -18.97 -10.11
C GLU A 3 7.74 -18.31 -10.40
N LYS A 4 7.42 -17.22 -9.69
CA LYS A 4 6.23 -16.38 -9.92
C LYS A 4 6.52 -15.17 -10.81
N ASN A 5 7.73 -15.08 -11.38
CA ASN A 5 8.19 -13.97 -12.22
C ASN A 5 8.04 -12.58 -11.55
N LEU A 6 8.22 -12.49 -10.22
CA LEU A 6 8.07 -11.23 -9.46
C LEU A 6 9.40 -10.51 -9.23
N VAL A 7 10.51 -11.22 -9.41
CA VAL A 7 11.85 -10.71 -9.18
C VAL A 7 12.78 -11.23 -10.27
N ASN A 8 13.72 -10.40 -10.69
CA ASN A 8 14.84 -10.76 -11.55
C ASN A 8 16.11 -10.80 -10.71
N TYR A 9 16.76 -11.97 -10.69
CA TYR A 9 18.09 -12.14 -10.09
C TYR A 9 19.16 -11.91 -11.15
N ASN A 10 20.11 -11.02 -10.88
CA ASN A 10 21.28 -10.82 -11.71
C ASN A 10 22.55 -10.74 -10.84
N LYS A 11 23.73 -10.69 -11.47
CA LYS A 11 25.02 -10.63 -10.75
C LYS A 11 25.17 -9.38 -9.87
N ALA A 12 24.37 -8.34 -10.08
CA ALA A 12 24.38 -7.09 -9.33
C ALA A 12 23.32 -7.03 -8.21
N GLY A 13 22.45 -8.04 -8.09
CA GLY A 13 21.45 -8.13 -7.01
C GLY A 13 20.08 -8.61 -7.48
N VAL A 14 19.05 -8.17 -6.75
CA VAL A 14 17.64 -8.50 -6.99
C VAL A 14 16.90 -7.24 -7.41
N THR A 15 16.16 -7.32 -8.50
CA THR A 15 15.26 -6.24 -8.96
C THR A 15 13.84 -6.78 -9.05
N LEU A 16 12.84 -5.94 -8.77
CA LEU A 16 11.45 -6.32 -8.99
C LEU A 16 11.16 -6.34 -10.49
N THR A 17 10.32 -7.28 -10.93
CA THR A 17 9.69 -7.18 -12.26
C THR A 17 8.56 -6.16 -12.21
N GLN A 18 7.98 -5.79 -13.35
CA GLN A 18 6.79 -4.92 -13.38
C GLN A 18 5.64 -5.49 -12.52
N ASP A 19 5.45 -6.82 -12.54
CA ASP A 19 4.44 -7.46 -11.68
C ASP A 19 4.84 -7.41 -10.20
N GLY A 20 6.13 -7.58 -9.89
CA GLY A 20 6.66 -7.40 -8.54
C GLY A 20 6.43 -5.99 -8.00
N GLU A 21 6.74 -4.97 -8.80
CA GLU A 21 6.50 -3.56 -8.46
C GLU A 21 5.01 -3.28 -8.27
N ARG A 22 4.16 -3.77 -9.16
CA ARG A 22 2.70 -3.61 -9.05
C ARG A 22 2.15 -4.21 -7.75
N ILE A 23 2.57 -5.42 -7.39
CA ILE A 23 2.13 -6.08 -6.15
C ILE A 23 2.69 -5.35 -4.93
N GLY A 24 3.99 -5.04 -4.91
CA GLY A 24 4.62 -4.31 -3.81
C GLY A 24 4.01 -2.92 -3.61
N SER A 25 3.73 -2.20 -4.70
CA SER A 25 3.05 -0.91 -4.66
C SER A 25 1.63 -1.02 -4.10
N SER A 26 0.91 -2.12 -4.36
CA SER A 26 -0.40 -2.36 -3.76
C SER A 26 -0.30 -2.60 -2.26
N MET A 27 0.67 -3.40 -1.82
CA MET A 27 0.90 -3.65 -0.39
C MET A 27 1.23 -2.34 0.33
N MET A 28 2.20 -1.56 -0.17
CA MET A 28 2.56 -0.25 0.39
C MET A 28 1.39 0.74 0.43
N ARG A 29 0.50 0.71 -0.56
CA ARG A 29 -0.72 1.53 -0.56
C ARG A 29 -1.66 1.11 0.57
N ASN A 30 -1.82 -0.19 0.78
CA ASN A 30 -2.68 -0.73 1.83
C ASN A 30 -2.17 -0.32 3.21
N SER A 31 -0.88 -0.54 3.49
CA SER A 31 -0.24 -0.19 4.78
C SER A 31 -0.46 1.28 5.10
N ARG A 32 -0.10 2.16 4.16
CA ARG A 32 -0.17 3.61 4.34
C ARG A 32 -1.60 4.11 4.53
N LEU A 33 -2.59 3.50 3.88
CA LEU A 33 -3.99 3.87 4.09
C LEU A 33 -4.53 3.39 5.45
N LEU A 34 -4.07 2.25 5.96
CA LEU A 34 -4.38 1.79 7.32
C LEU A 34 -3.75 2.70 8.37
N GLU A 35 -2.50 3.13 8.18
CA GLU A 35 -1.84 4.12 9.04
C GLU A 35 -2.65 5.43 9.11
N VAL A 36 -3.09 5.94 7.94
CA VAL A 36 -3.94 7.15 7.88
C VAL A 36 -5.30 6.90 8.55
N LEU A 37 -5.91 5.72 8.38
CA LEU A 37 -7.17 5.38 9.06
C LEU A 37 -7.03 5.47 10.58
N MET A 38 -5.98 4.85 11.14
CA MET A 38 -5.71 4.83 12.58
C MET A 38 -5.49 6.25 13.13
N ASP A 39 -4.63 7.03 12.49
CA ASP A 39 -4.30 8.38 12.94
C ASP A 39 -5.43 9.39 12.69
N SER A 40 -5.94 9.44 11.46
CA SER A 40 -6.79 10.54 11.03
C SER A 40 -8.27 10.33 11.35
N ALA A 41 -8.77 9.09 11.26
CA ALA A 41 -10.19 8.79 11.49
C ALA A 41 -10.45 8.21 12.88
N LEU A 42 -9.65 7.24 13.33
CA LEU A 42 -9.85 6.55 14.60
C LEU A 42 -9.19 7.26 15.79
N LYS A 43 -8.21 8.15 15.54
CA LYS A 43 -7.47 8.89 16.57
C LYS A 43 -6.78 7.97 17.59
N VAL A 44 -6.23 6.86 17.09
CA VAL A 44 -5.44 5.89 17.88
C VAL A 44 -3.99 5.89 17.43
N ALA A 45 -3.10 5.41 18.29
CA ALA A 45 -1.72 5.16 17.90
C ALA A 45 -1.65 4.11 16.78
N ILE A 46 -0.70 4.28 15.88
CA ILE A 46 -0.45 3.33 14.80
C ILE A 46 0.14 2.05 15.41
N ASP A 47 -0.51 0.92 15.12
CA ASP A 47 -0.03 -0.40 15.47
C ASP A 47 0.53 -1.07 14.21
N GLU A 48 1.85 -1.03 14.07
CA GLU A 48 2.57 -1.57 12.91
C GLU A 48 2.35 -3.09 12.73
N GLU A 49 2.17 -3.83 13.83
CA GLU A 49 1.90 -5.27 13.76
C GLU A 49 0.52 -5.54 13.18
N MET A 50 -0.48 -4.75 13.61
CA MET A 50 -1.83 -4.81 13.05
C MET A 50 -1.86 -4.39 11.58
N VAL A 51 -1.18 -3.31 11.21
CA VAL A 51 -1.09 -2.85 9.81
C VAL A 51 -0.49 -3.94 8.93
N CYS A 52 0.65 -4.49 9.33
CA CYS A 52 1.34 -5.57 8.62
C CYS A 52 0.48 -6.84 8.50
N GLY A 53 -0.34 -7.15 9.51
CA GLY A 53 -1.27 -8.28 9.50
C GLY A 53 -2.47 -8.11 8.55
N ILE A 54 -2.89 -6.88 8.27
CA ILE A 54 -4.08 -6.59 7.48
C ILE A 54 -3.73 -6.24 6.02
N GLU A 55 -2.62 -5.53 5.79
CA GLU A 55 -2.27 -4.96 4.47
C GLU A 55 -2.27 -6.01 3.34
N HIS A 56 -1.84 -7.23 3.63
CA HIS A 56 -1.70 -8.32 2.66
C HIS A 56 -3.02 -9.08 2.40
N HIS A 57 -4.05 -8.80 3.19
CA HIS A 57 -5.40 -9.36 3.05
C HIS A 57 -6.39 -8.40 2.38
N MET A 58 -6.01 -7.13 2.21
CA MET A 58 -6.87 -6.12 1.58
C MET A 58 -6.97 -6.33 0.07
N ASN A 59 -8.20 -6.43 -0.43
CA ASN A 59 -8.46 -6.42 -1.86
C ASN A 59 -8.54 -4.98 -2.43
N LYS A 60 -8.50 -4.86 -3.76
CA LYS A 60 -8.53 -3.55 -4.44
C LYS A 60 -9.79 -2.74 -4.11
N GLN A 61 -10.96 -3.38 -4.07
CA GLN A 61 -12.23 -2.69 -3.80
C GLN A 61 -12.23 -2.03 -2.42
N PHE A 62 -11.80 -2.78 -1.39
CA PHE A 62 -11.69 -2.28 -0.03
C PHE A 62 -10.67 -1.14 0.07
N THR A 63 -9.50 -1.31 -0.56
CA THR A 63 -8.44 -0.30 -0.58
C THR A 63 -8.90 1.01 -1.24
N ASP A 64 -9.61 0.91 -2.37
CA ASP A 64 -10.11 2.08 -3.09
C ASP A 64 -11.22 2.79 -2.29
N ALA A 65 -12.14 2.03 -1.67
CA ALA A 65 -13.17 2.58 -0.80
C ALA A 65 -12.56 3.29 0.42
N LEU A 66 -11.54 2.69 1.05
CA LEU A 66 -10.81 3.29 2.16
C LEU A 66 -10.12 4.59 1.73
N CYS A 67 -9.44 4.59 0.59
CA CYS A 67 -8.81 5.78 0.02
C CYS A 67 -9.83 6.91 -0.22
N THR A 68 -10.99 6.61 -0.81
CA THR A 68 -12.07 7.59 -1.02
C THR A 68 -12.65 8.10 0.30
N MET A 69 -12.91 7.22 1.26
CA MET A 69 -13.42 7.61 2.59
C MET A 69 -12.47 8.59 3.29
N LEU A 70 -11.16 8.38 3.14
CA LEU A 70 -10.11 9.25 3.68
C LEU A 70 -9.85 10.49 2.82
N LYS A 71 -10.66 10.75 1.78
CA LYS A 71 -10.54 11.89 0.84
C LYS A 71 -9.22 11.90 0.06
N HIS A 72 -8.80 10.73 -0.42
CA HIS A 72 -7.62 10.54 -1.26
C HIS A 72 -6.32 11.13 -0.70
N PRO A 73 -5.90 10.71 0.52
CA PRO A 73 -4.66 11.20 1.11
C PRO A 73 -3.46 10.85 0.22
N ARG A 74 -2.48 11.75 0.19
CA ARG A 74 -1.26 11.60 -0.64
C ARG A 74 -0.02 11.26 0.17
N LYS A 75 -0.05 11.49 1.49
CA LYS A 75 1.02 11.15 2.41
C LYS A 75 0.46 10.39 3.62
N CYS A 76 1.23 9.44 4.14
CA CYS A 76 0.91 8.79 5.41
C CYS A 76 1.46 9.60 6.60
N PRO A 77 1.11 9.25 7.84
CA PRO A 77 1.60 9.94 9.05
C PRO A 77 3.13 9.98 9.19
N HIS A 78 3.84 9.08 8.49
CA HIS A 78 5.30 9.02 8.41
C HIS A 78 5.91 9.87 7.27
N ASP A 79 5.12 10.76 6.64
CA ASP A 79 5.51 11.62 5.51
C ASP A 79 5.88 10.88 4.19
N HIS A 80 5.56 9.58 4.10
CA HIS A 80 5.77 8.80 2.89
C HIS A 80 4.59 8.92 1.90
N GLU A 81 4.90 9.02 0.60
CA GLU A 81 3.90 9.09 -0.48
C GLU A 81 3.00 7.86 -0.54
N ILE A 82 1.69 8.02 -0.72
CA ILE A 82 0.77 6.89 -0.87
C ILE A 82 0.67 6.52 -2.36
N PRO A 83 1.02 5.29 -2.79
CA PRO A 83 0.89 4.91 -4.19
C PRO A 83 -0.55 5.11 -4.70
N MET A 84 -0.70 5.62 -5.92
CA MET A 84 -2.02 5.93 -6.48
C MET A 84 -2.77 4.67 -6.90
N GLY A 85 -4.09 4.68 -6.69
CA GLY A 85 -5.02 3.69 -7.22
C GLY A 85 -5.94 4.33 -8.26
N GLU A 86 -6.76 3.50 -8.90
CA GLU A 86 -7.71 3.98 -9.93
C GLU A 86 -8.67 5.05 -9.38
N CYS A 87 -9.09 4.93 -8.11
CA CYS A 87 -9.97 5.91 -7.49
C CYS A 87 -9.36 7.31 -7.35
N CYS A 88 -8.02 7.45 -7.45
CA CYS A 88 -7.34 8.74 -7.36
C CYS A 88 -7.32 9.50 -8.70
N LYS A 89 -7.68 8.88 -9.83
CA LYS A 89 -7.63 9.51 -11.16
C LYS A 89 -8.78 10.49 -11.41
N SER A 90 -9.88 10.34 -10.68
CA SER A 90 -11.09 11.14 -10.79
C SER A 90 -11.39 11.96 -9.52
N ALA A 91 -10.40 12.06 -8.63
CA ALA A 91 -10.50 12.69 -7.32
C ALA A 91 -10.28 14.20 -7.38
#